data_AF-A0A2M7S214-F1
#
_entry.id   AF-A0A2M7S214-F1
#
_cell.length_a   1.000
_cell.length_b   1.000
_cell.length_c   1.000
_cell.angle_alpha   90.00
_cell.angle_beta   90.00
_cell.angle_gamma   90.00
#
_symmetry.space_group_name_H-M   'P 1'
#
loop_
_entity.id
_entity.type
_entity.pdbx_description
1 polymer ?
#
loop_
_entity_poly.entity_id
_entity_poly.type
_entity_poly.pdbx_seq_one_letter_code
_entity_poly.pdbx_strand_id
1 'polypeptide(L)'
;MDAKTIYAQSSDIKSRTYLEYRKDMKKKAIAELEVFDWLKSKLSILYPNQKIKLSKFGGDTFLWFLRKGGVTREPDYRAKVDDKDFDIEFQYADKIDLNYFDFAVSKITKKNRKTGKREPHQDRKILYILKYNHSFAFFDPEWILKNGHIGFVDAWRKDAYGVPKAKFLEVLRTDSTLKIVVEMIDIKNYILNFQHDFIGITKEKLSYLLQQVIDEQKIVRIIPNDLDSFFKVCFILDNLNKVPQNINLWLVYLLSFISDKNTTEDLAKIIYCVDFLYSKTDLKQNELKILVEKINLCFKLLQNFEQKDGSFKSSTDLSPMDETRYALFSVNLLEDLTQDLIFYYKVDELNPVTKIYQNISYINNTYKLIKK
;
A
#
# COMPACT_ATOMS: atom_id res chain seq x y z
N MET A 1 16.39 -14.65 -1.79
CA MET A 1 14.99 -14.15 -1.85
C MET A 1 14.12 -15.13 -1.09
N ASP A 2 13.21 -14.64 -0.25
CA ASP A 2 12.25 -15.49 0.48
C ASP A 2 11.17 -16.03 -0.47
N ALA A 3 10.61 -17.20 -0.16
CA ALA A 3 9.57 -17.87 -0.95
C ALA A 3 8.30 -17.00 -1.12
N LYS A 4 8.00 -16.11 -0.16
CA LYS A 4 6.90 -15.14 -0.27
C LYS A 4 7.17 -14.05 -1.29
N THR A 5 8.40 -13.55 -1.35
CA THR A 5 8.84 -12.56 -2.35
C THR A 5 8.87 -13.18 -3.74
N ILE A 6 9.37 -14.42 -3.85
CA ILE A 6 9.34 -15.19 -5.10
C ILE A 6 7.90 -15.44 -5.52
N TYR A 7 7.00 -15.81 -4.61
CA TYR A 7 5.58 -16.00 -4.92
C TYR A 7 4.90 -14.71 -5.38
N ALA A 8 5.17 -13.56 -4.75
CA ALA A 8 4.64 -12.26 -5.17
C ALA A 8 5.18 -11.81 -6.55
N GLN A 9 6.43 -12.15 -6.86
CA GLN A 9 7.05 -11.89 -8.17
C GLN A 9 6.65 -12.93 -9.24
N SER A 10 6.30 -14.16 -8.83
CA SER A 10 5.87 -15.25 -9.72
C SER A 10 4.35 -15.33 -9.89
N SER A 11 3.58 -14.68 -9.01
CA SER A 11 2.12 -14.63 -9.09
C SER A 11 1.71 -13.70 -10.22
N ASP A 12 1.26 -14.29 -11.33
CA ASP A 12 0.38 -13.77 -12.40
C ASP A 12 0.62 -12.35 -12.97
N ILE A 13 1.74 -11.69 -12.66
CA ILE A 13 2.06 -10.34 -13.14
C ILE A 13 3.53 -10.28 -13.55
N LYS A 14 3.84 -10.64 -14.81
CA LYS A 14 5.20 -10.48 -15.36
C LYS A 14 5.53 -9.00 -15.63
N SER A 15 6.84 -8.69 -15.49
CA SER A 15 7.58 -7.45 -15.80
C SER A 15 7.27 -6.17 -15.00
N ARG A 16 6.71 -6.27 -13.80
CA ARG A 16 6.60 -5.11 -12.90
C ARG A 16 7.81 -4.98 -12.00
N THR A 17 8.33 -3.77 -11.86
CA THR A 17 9.22 -3.40 -10.76
C THR A 17 8.51 -3.58 -9.43
N TYR A 18 9.28 -3.74 -8.36
CA TYR A 18 8.73 -3.91 -7.02
C TYR A 18 7.79 -2.74 -6.63
N LEU A 19 8.12 -1.50 -7.01
CA LEU A 19 7.29 -0.31 -6.78
C LEU A 19 5.93 -0.35 -7.49
N GLU A 20 5.86 -0.85 -8.72
CA GLU A 20 4.60 -0.96 -9.47
C GLU A 20 3.66 -1.99 -8.83
N TYR A 21 4.19 -3.09 -8.31
CA TYR A 21 3.41 -4.04 -7.51
C TYR A 21 2.88 -3.40 -6.21
N ARG A 22 3.74 -2.64 -5.51
CA ARG A 22 3.36 -1.92 -4.28
C ARG A 22 2.23 -0.93 -4.50
N LYS A 23 2.24 -0.20 -5.62
CA LYS A 23 1.16 0.73 -5.99
C LYS A 23 -0.21 0.03 -5.96
N ASP A 24 -0.33 -1.14 -6.57
CA ASP A 24 -1.62 -1.83 -6.65
C ASP A 24 -2.08 -2.38 -5.31
N MET A 25 -1.16 -2.97 -4.53
CA MET A 25 -1.49 -3.46 -3.20
C MET A 25 -1.85 -2.30 -2.25
N LYS A 26 -1.21 -1.14 -2.40
CA LYS A 26 -1.46 0.06 -1.60
C LYS A 26 -2.89 0.60 -1.79
N LYS A 27 -3.54 0.41 -2.95
CA LYS A 27 -4.96 0.78 -3.15
C LYS A 27 -5.90 0.04 -2.18
N LYS A 28 -5.71 -1.27 -2.02
CA LYS A 28 -6.50 -2.08 -1.09
C LYS A 28 -6.28 -1.63 0.35
N ALA A 29 -5.01 -1.39 0.69
CA ALA A 29 -4.66 -0.99 2.03
C ALA A 29 -5.13 0.44 2.39
N ILE A 30 -5.20 1.38 1.42
CA ILE A 30 -5.93 2.66 1.58
C ILE A 30 -7.37 2.38 2.00
N ALA A 31 -8.09 1.56 1.22
CA ALA A 31 -9.49 1.27 1.49
C ALA A 31 -9.68 0.65 2.88
N GLU A 32 -8.83 -0.28 3.28
CA GLU A 32 -8.93 -0.91 4.59
C GLU A 32 -8.69 0.05 5.74
N LEU A 33 -7.67 0.90 5.64
CA LEU A 33 -7.35 1.86 6.70
C LEU A 33 -8.42 2.94 6.83
N GLU A 34 -8.99 3.41 5.71
CA GLU A 34 -10.09 4.40 5.77
C GLU A 34 -11.41 3.79 6.27
N VAL A 35 -11.68 2.51 5.97
CA VAL A 35 -12.87 1.79 6.44
C VAL A 35 -12.80 1.43 7.92
N PHE A 36 -11.60 1.35 8.50
CA PHE A 36 -11.40 0.85 9.87
C PHE A 36 -12.27 1.56 10.92
N ASP A 37 -12.23 2.89 10.98
CA ASP A 37 -12.99 3.68 11.97
C ASP A 37 -14.50 3.57 11.74
N TRP A 38 -14.92 3.58 10.47
CA TRP A 38 -16.32 3.39 10.09
C TRP A 38 -16.81 2.00 10.50
N LEU A 39 -16.04 0.95 10.23
CA LEU A 39 -16.37 -0.43 10.59
C LEU A 39 -16.48 -0.59 12.11
N LYS A 40 -15.55 0.01 12.87
CA LYS A 40 -15.62 0.03 14.33
C LYS A 40 -16.93 0.66 14.82
N SER A 41 -17.33 1.79 14.23
CA SER A 41 -18.62 2.43 14.54
C SER A 41 -19.81 1.53 14.20
N LYS A 42 -19.79 0.82 13.06
CA LYS A 42 -20.85 -0.12 12.67
C LYS A 42 -20.96 -1.33 13.57
N LEU A 43 -19.83 -1.89 13.99
CA LEU A 43 -19.85 -2.99 14.95
C LEU A 43 -20.50 -2.55 16.27
N SER A 44 -20.27 -1.33 16.74
CA SER A 44 -20.92 -0.79 17.94
C SER A 44 -22.44 -0.66 17.82
N ILE A 45 -22.95 -0.43 16.61
CA ILE A 45 -24.40 -0.39 16.33
C ILE A 45 -24.96 -1.81 16.23
N LEU A 46 -24.24 -2.74 15.59
CA LEU A 46 -24.68 -4.12 15.41
C LEU A 46 -24.66 -4.94 16.71
N TYR A 47 -23.76 -4.60 17.64
CA TYR A 47 -23.57 -5.27 18.92
C TYR A 47 -23.71 -4.26 20.07
N PRO A 48 -24.91 -3.71 20.30
CA PRO A 48 -25.12 -2.69 21.33
C PRO A 48 -24.83 -3.27 22.72
N ASN A 49 -24.23 -2.45 23.58
CA ASN A 49 -23.86 -2.78 24.97
C ASN A 49 -22.76 -3.84 25.14
N GLN A 50 -22.09 -4.25 24.06
CA GLN A 50 -20.98 -5.22 24.11
C GLN A 50 -19.64 -4.50 24.00
N LYS A 51 -18.59 -5.05 24.64
CA LYS A 51 -17.23 -4.52 24.52
C LYS A 51 -16.64 -4.93 23.18
N ILE A 52 -16.33 -3.95 22.34
CA ILE A 52 -15.83 -4.19 20.98
C ILE A 52 -14.36 -3.76 20.88
N LYS A 53 -13.53 -4.70 20.43
CA LYS A 53 -12.16 -4.43 19.99
C LYS A 53 -12.01 -4.88 18.55
N LEU A 54 -11.83 -3.92 17.64
CA LEU A 54 -11.46 -4.17 16.25
C LEU A 54 -9.95 -4.03 16.13
N SER A 55 -9.32 -4.91 15.37
CA SER A 55 -7.91 -4.81 15.02
C SER A 55 -7.76 -5.15 13.54
N LYS A 56 -6.89 -4.43 12.84
CA LYS A 56 -6.42 -4.86 11.52
C LYS A 56 -5.71 -6.19 11.73
N PHE A 57 -5.88 -7.11 10.79
CA PHE A 57 -5.26 -8.42 10.85
C PHE A 57 -4.70 -8.79 9.49
N GLY A 58 -3.90 -9.85 9.46
CA GLY A 58 -3.30 -10.36 8.25
C GLY A 58 -1.92 -9.84 7.89
N GLY A 59 -1.40 -10.27 6.74
CA GLY A 59 -0.16 -9.77 6.17
C GLY A 59 -0.15 -8.24 6.06
N ASP A 60 -1.33 -7.66 5.88
CA ASP A 60 -1.52 -6.22 5.74
C ASP A 60 -1.59 -5.50 7.11
N THR A 61 -1.53 -6.23 8.25
CA THR A 61 -1.46 -5.61 9.59
C THR A 61 -0.26 -4.65 9.68
N PHE A 62 0.86 -5.01 9.04
CA PHE A 62 2.10 -4.24 9.07
C PHE A 62 3.01 -4.38 7.84
N LEU A 63 2.67 -5.19 6.81
CA LEU A 63 3.51 -5.31 5.61
C LEU A 63 3.27 -4.16 4.63
N TRP A 64 3.78 -2.99 4.98
CA TRP A 64 4.10 -1.96 4.00
C TRP A 64 5.44 -2.30 3.36
N PHE A 65 5.38 -3.32 2.51
CA PHE A 65 6.24 -3.64 1.38
C PHE A 65 7.74 -3.28 1.39
N LEU A 66 8.47 -3.24 2.49
CA LEU A 66 9.91 -2.96 2.41
C LEU A 66 10.76 -4.21 2.46
N ARG A 67 10.69 -5.03 3.51
CA ARG A 67 11.67 -6.11 3.66
C ARG A 67 11.13 -7.53 3.55
N LYS A 68 9.86 -7.80 3.88
CA LYS A 68 9.29 -9.19 3.92
C LYS A 68 7.79 -9.27 3.63
N GLY A 69 7.27 -8.29 2.88
CA GLY A 69 5.86 -8.21 2.48
C GLY A 69 5.43 -9.30 1.51
N GLY A 70 4.17 -9.71 1.57
CA GLY A 70 3.60 -10.68 0.65
C GLY A 70 2.12 -10.98 0.95
N VAL A 71 1.41 -11.49 -0.06
CA VAL A 71 0.00 -11.90 0.07
C VAL A 71 -0.12 -12.99 1.12
N THR A 72 -0.87 -12.73 2.18
CA THR A 72 -1.22 -13.74 3.19
C THR A 72 -2.63 -14.27 2.97
N ARG A 73 -2.94 -15.42 3.58
CA ARG A 73 -4.30 -15.98 3.61
C ARG A 73 -5.10 -15.51 4.81
N GLU A 74 -4.50 -14.70 5.65
CA GLU A 74 -5.10 -14.17 6.86
C GLU A 74 -6.24 -13.18 6.50
N PRO A 75 -7.19 -12.95 7.42
CA PRO A 75 -8.29 -12.01 7.22
C PRO A 75 -7.81 -10.56 7.33
N ASP A 76 -8.60 -9.61 6.82
CA ASP A 76 -8.25 -8.19 6.82
C ASP A 76 -8.47 -7.52 8.18
N TYR A 77 -9.46 -7.98 8.95
CA TYR A 77 -9.67 -7.57 10.34
C TYR A 77 -10.01 -8.73 11.25
N ARG A 78 -9.82 -8.51 12.55
CA ARG A 78 -10.34 -9.34 13.64
C ARG A 78 -11.16 -8.48 14.59
N ALA A 79 -12.38 -8.91 14.86
CA ALA A 79 -13.25 -8.30 15.84
C ALA A 79 -13.40 -9.21 17.05
N LYS A 80 -13.21 -8.64 18.23
CA LYS A 80 -13.58 -9.23 19.51
C LYS A 80 -14.78 -8.49 20.06
N VAL A 81 -15.87 -9.22 20.29
CA VAL A 81 -17.12 -8.72 20.84
C VAL A 81 -17.41 -9.51 22.11
N ASP A 82 -17.20 -8.87 23.26
CA ASP A 82 -17.08 -9.52 24.58
C ASP A 82 -16.06 -10.69 24.54
N ASP A 83 -16.54 -11.93 24.68
CA ASP A 83 -15.70 -13.14 24.67
C ASP A 83 -15.72 -13.87 23.31
N LYS A 84 -16.39 -13.30 22.30
CA LYS A 84 -16.48 -13.89 20.97
C LYS A 84 -15.56 -13.18 19.99
N ASP A 85 -14.69 -13.95 19.35
CA ASP A 85 -13.82 -13.46 18.29
C ASP A 85 -14.33 -13.97 16.94
N PHE A 86 -14.29 -13.10 15.93
CA PHE A 86 -14.47 -13.49 14.55
C PHE A 86 -13.61 -12.64 13.62
N ASP A 87 -13.27 -13.24 12.49
CA ASP A 87 -12.48 -12.62 11.45
C ASP A 87 -13.40 -11.86 10.46
N ILE A 88 -12.88 -10.85 9.78
CA ILE A 88 -13.62 -10.10 8.75
C ILE A 88 -12.77 -10.05 7.48
N GLU A 89 -13.37 -10.52 6.38
CA GLU A 89 -12.82 -10.40 5.04
C GLU A 89 -13.49 -9.22 4.34
N PHE A 90 -12.68 -8.28 3.85
CA PHE A 90 -13.11 -7.03 3.26
C PHE A 90 -12.98 -7.04 1.75
N GLN A 91 -14.05 -6.63 1.09
CA GLN A 91 -14.09 -6.42 -0.34
C GLN A 91 -14.84 -5.13 -0.65
N TYR A 92 -14.45 -4.47 -1.73
CA TYR A 92 -15.16 -3.29 -2.22
C TYR A 92 -15.17 -3.25 -3.76
N ALA A 93 -16.14 -2.54 -4.31
CA ALA A 93 -16.20 -2.28 -5.75
C ALA A 93 -16.69 -0.86 -6.07
N ASP A 94 -16.16 -0.35 -7.19
CA ASP A 94 -16.54 0.94 -7.76
C ASP A 94 -17.80 0.85 -8.65
N LYS A 95 -18.00 -0.28 -9.35
CA LYS A 95 -18.97 -0.40 -10.44
C LYS A 95 -20.22 -1.20 -10.03
N ILE A 96 -21.37 -0.74 -10.52
CA ILE A 96 -22.65 -1.46 -10.48
C ILE A 96 -22.87 -2.35 -11.71
N ASP A 97 -22.11 -2.13 -12.80
CA ASP A 97 -22.29 -2.87 -14.06
C ASP A 97 -21.56 -4.21 -14.07
N LEU A 98 -21.78 -4.98 -13.01
CA LEU A 98 -21.30 -6.34 -12.86
C LEU A 98 -22.51 -7.28 -12.94
N ASN A 99 -22.42 -8.31 -13.79
CA ASN A 99 -23.44 -9.37 -13.81
C ASN A 99 -23.40 -10.19 -12.50
N TYR A 100 -22.19 -10.35 -11.95
CA TYR A 100 -21.92 -11.12 -10.74
C TYR A 100 -20.97 -10.38 -9.81
N PHE A 101 -21.18 -10.59 -8.51
CA PHE A 101 -20.23 -10.21 -7.47
C PHE A 101 -19.40 -11.44 -7.10
N ASP A 102 -18.12 -11.40 -7.43
CA ASP A 102 -17.22 -12.54 -7.29
C ASP A 102 -16.52 -12.57 -5.93
N PHE A 103 -16.45 -13.76 -5.34
CA PHE A 103 -15.80 -14.00 -4.05
C PHE A 103 -14.83 -15.17 -4.17
N ALA A 104 -13.57 -14.97 -3.76
CA ALA A 104 -12.55 -16.01 -3.87
C ALA A 104 -12.95 -17.26 -3.07
N VAL A 105 -12.95 -18.42 -3.73
CA VAL A 105 -13.39 -19.70 -3.13
C VAL A 105 -12.68 -20.02 -1.80
N SER A 106 -11.38 -19.68 -1.70
CA SER A 106 -10.56 -19.88 -0.49
C SER A 106 -10.97 -19.03 0.71
N LYS A 107 -11.59 -17.86 0.45
CA LYS A 107 -12.07 -16.93 1.49
C LYS A 107 -13.46 -17.30 1.99
N ILE A 108 -14.23 -18.04 1.18
CA ILE A 108 -15.61 -18.43 1.50
C ILE A 108 -15.68 -19.84 2.09
N THR A 109 -14.91 -20.79 1.54
CA THR A 109 -14.97 -22.19 1.95
C THR A 109 -13.61 -22.81 2.24
N LYS A 110 -13.63 -23.83 3.10
CA LYS A 110 -12.54 -24.79 3.28
C LYS A 110 -12.95 -26.17 2.79
N LYS A 111 -11.99 -26.93 2.25
CA LYS A 111 -12.21 -28.33 1.89
C LYS A 111 -12.12 -29.17 3.17
N ASN A 112 -13.19 -29.87 3.52
CA ASN A 112 -13.17 -30.85 4.58
C ASN A 112 -12.28 -32.02 4.14
N ARG A 113 -11.22 -32.31 4.91
CA ARG A 113 -10.24 -33.34 4.55
C ARG A 113 -10.82 -34.76 4.57
N LYS A 114 -11.88 -35.00 5.37
CA LYS A 114 -12.50 -36.32 5.52
C LYS A 114 -13.53 -36.60 4.42
N THR A 115 -14.36 -35.62 4.10
CA THR A 115 -15.46 -35.79 3.13
C THR A 115 -15.14 -35.30 1.73
N GLY A 116 -14.05 -34.53 1.58
CA GLY A 116 -13.69 -33.84 0.34
C GLY A 116 -14.62 -32.69 -0.04
N LYS A 117 -15.73 -32.49 0.67
CA LYS A 117 -16.73 -31.45 0.42
C LYS A 117 -16.23 -30.08 0.87
N ARG A 118 -16.71 -29.02 0.22
CA ARG A 118 -16.46 -27.63 0.63
C ARG A 118 -17.51 -27.22 1.67
N GLU A 119 -17.02 -26.70 2.79
CA GLU A 119 -17.84 -26.19 3.88
C GLU A 119 -17.55 -24.69 4.07
N PRO A 120 -18.58 -23.86 4.33
CA PRO A 120 -18.38 -22.44 4.58
C PRO A 120 -17.56 -22.23 5.85
N HIS A 121 -16.67 -21.25 5.81
CA HIS A 121 -15.99 -20.80 7.02
C HIS A 121 -17.01 -20.26 8.03
N GLN A 122 -16.86 -20.65 9.31
CA GLN A 122 -17.77 -20.29 10.41
C GLN A 122 -17.15 -19.26 11.36
N ASP A 123 -15.85 -18.98 11.18
CA ASP A 123 -15.01 -18.13 12.02
C ASP A 123 -14.96 -16.68 11.51
N ARG A 124 -15.59 -16.39 10.35
CA ARG A 124 -15.44 -15.12 9.66
C ARG A 124 -16.74 -14.58 9.09
N LYS A 125 -16.78 -13.27 8.91
CA LYS A 125 -17.82 -12.54 8.18
C LYS A 125 -17.23 -11.86 6.96
N ILE A 126 -18.07 -11.62 5.96
CA ILE A 126 -17.72 -10.86 4.77
C ILE A 126 -18.28 -9.45 4.94
N LEU A 127 -17.40 -8.46 4.85
CA LEU A 127 -17.77 -7.05 4.69
C LEU A 127 -17.60 -6.67 3.22
N TYR A 128 -18.70 -6.24 2.60
CA TYR A 128 -18.68 -5.72 1.25
C TYR A 128 -19.09 -4.25 1.25
N ILE A 129 -18.33 -3.37 0.59
CA ILE A 129 -18.72 -1.97 0.34
C ILE A 129 -18.88 -1.75 -1.16
N LEU A 130 -20.07 -1.31 -1.57
CA LEU A 130 -20.33 -0.83 -2.92
C LEU A 130 -20.25 0.71 -2.91
N LYS A 131 -19.17 1.24 -3.47
CA LYS A 131 -18.81 2.66 -3.36
C LYS A 131 -19.82 3.57 -4.03
N TYR A 132 -20.29 3.18 -5.22
CA TYR A 132 -21.16 4.00 -6.08
C TYR A 132 -22.40 4.57 -5.36
N ASN A 133 -23.09 3.75 -4.57
CA ASN A 133 -24.30 4.16 -3.84
C ASN A 133 -24.08 4.23 -2.32
N HIS A 134 -22.83 4.20 -1.86
CA HIS A 134 -22.47 4.24 -0.44
C HIS A 134 -23.23 3.17 0.36
N SER A 135 -23.25 1.94 -0.16
CA SER A 135 -23.92 0.83 0.50
C SER A 135 -22.94 -0.24 0.95
N PHE A 136 -23.35 -1.01 1.94
CA PHE A 136 -22.56 -2.12 2.45
C PHE A 136 -23.43 -3.33 2.76
N ALA A 137 -22.79 -4.49 2.81
CA ALA A 137 -23.39 -5.72 3.29
C ALA A 137 -22.42 -6.41 4.25
N PHE A 138 -22.97 -7.03 5.28
CA PHE A 138 -22.22 -7.74 6.30
C PHE A 138 -22.91 -9.07 6.60
N PHE A 139 -22.30 -10.17 6.16
CA PHE A 139 -22.97 -11.48 6.11
C PHE A 139 -21.99 -12.63 6.26
N ASP A 140 -22.52 -13.82 6.54
CA ASP A 140 -21.73 -15.05 6.70
C ASP A 140 -21.41 -15.71 5.35
N PRO A 141 -20.26 -16.41 5.22
CA PRO A 141 -19.90 -17.14 4.00
C PRO A 141 -20.97 -18.12 3.51
N GLU A 142 -21.79 -18.67 4.42
CA GLU A 142 -22.91 -19.55 4.07
C GLU A 142 -23.94 -18.86 3.15
N TRP A 143 -24.15 -17.55 3.30
CA TRP A 143 -25.07 -16.80 2.44
C TRP A 143 -24.60 -16.80 0.98
N ILE A 144 -23.29 -16.69 0.73
CA ILE A 144 -22.71 -16.79 -0.62
C ILE A 144 -22.94 -18.18 -1.20
N LEU A 145 -22.78 -19.24 -0.40
CA LEU A 145 -22.99 -20.62 -0.89
C LEU A 145 -24.43 -20.87 -1.32
N LYS A 146 -25.40 -20.30 -0.60
CA LYS A 146 -26.83 -20.44 -0.91
C LYS A 146 -27.27 -19.63 -2.12
N ASN A 147 -26.55 -18.53 -2.42
CA ASN A 147 -27.01 -17.55 -3.41
C ASN A 147 -26.11 -17.42 -4.65
N GLY A 148 -24.88 -17.94 -4.60
CA GLY A 148 -23.92 -17.92 -5.68
C GLY A 148 -23.71 -19.27 -6.33
N HIS A 149 -22.95 -19.26 -7.42
CA HIS A 149 -22.50 -20.44 -8.14
C HIS A 149 -20.98 -20.35 -8.31
N ILE A 150 -20.30 -21.49 -8.47
CA ILE A 150 -18.87 -21.47 -8.76
C ILE A 150 -18.70 -21.28 -10.28
N GLY A 151 -17.87 -20.31 -10.65
CA GLY A 151 -17.49 -20.05 -12.04
C GLY A 151 -16.04 -19.59 -12.12
N PHE A 152 -15.44 -19.77 -13.30
CA PHE A 152 -14.11 -19.28 -13.58
C PHE A 152 -14.16 -17.76 -13.83
N VAL A 153 -13.31 -17.00 -13.13
CA VAL A 153 -13.20 -15.55 -13.31
C VAL A 153 -11.92 -15.25 -14.07
N ASP A 154 -12.04 -14.87 -15.36
CA ASP A 154 -10.92 -14.64 -16.26
C ASP A 154 -9.90 -13.63 -15.71
N ALA A 155 -10.41 -12.54 -15.14
CA ALA A 155 -9.58 -11.48 -14.54
C ALA A 155 -8.70 -12.00 -13.39
N TRP A 156 -9.11 -13.10 -12.76
CA TRP A 156 -8.42 -13.69 -11.62
C TRP A 156 -7.74 -15.02 -11.95
N ARG A 157 -8.00 -15.57 -13.13
CA ARG A 157 -7.53 -16.90 -13.59
C ARG A 157 -7.78 -18.02 -12.60
N LYS A 158 -8.89 -17.93 -11.86
CA LYS A 158 -9.26 -18.89 -10.82
C LYS A 158 -10.77 -18.94 -10.64
N ASP A 159 -11.22 -20.03 -10.03
CA ASP A 159 -12.61 -20.18 -9.64
C ASP A 159 -12.97 -19.22 -8.49
N ALA A 160 -14.15 -18.61 -8.61
CA ALA A 160 -14.79 -17.78 -7.60
C ALA A 160 -16.25 -18.19 -7.43
N TYR A 161 -16.83 -17.84 -6.28
CA TYR A 161 -18.27 -17.81 -6.13
C TYR A 161 -18.81 -16.52 -6.75
N GLY A 162 -19.59 -16.62 -7.83
CA GLY A 162 -20.31 -15.51 -8.44
C GLY A 162 -21.74 -15.41 -7.88
N VAL A 163 -22.05 -14.32 -7.18
CA VAL A 163 -23.41 -14.02 -6.70
C VAL A 163 -24.11 -13.12 -7.73
N PRO A 164 -25.30 -13.50 -8.27
CA PRO A 164 -26.02 -12.66 -9.22
C PRO A 164 -26.31 -11.28 -8.67
N LYS A 165 -26.15 -10.24 -9.50
CA LYS A 165 -26.39 -8.84 -9.11
C LYS A 165 -27.72 -8.64 -8.39
N ALA A 166 -28.82 -9.16 -8.94
CA ALA A 166 -30.15 -9.01 -8.34
C ALA A 166 -30.19 -9.47 -6.87
N LYS A 167 -29.71 -10.69 -6.60
CA LYS A 167 -29.62 -11.24 -5.23
C LYS A 167 -28.68 -10.45 -4.32
N PHE A 168 -27.57 -9.95 -4.87
CA PHE A 168 -26.60 -9.20 -4.08
C PHE A 168 -27.13 -7.81 -3.68
N LEU A 169 -27.85 -7.14 -4.58
CA LEU A 169 -28.46 -5.85 -4.29
C LEU A 169 -29.50 -5.93 -3.16
N GLU A 170 -30.18 -7.06 -2.99
CA GLU A 170 -31.17 -7.27 -1.91
C GLU A 170 -30.57 -7.25 -0.50
N VAL A 171 -29.28 -7.57 -0.34
CA VAL A 171 -28.61 -7.58 0.98
C VAL A 171 -27.83 -6.29 1.28
N LEU A 172 -27.68 -5.42 0.30
CA LEU A 172 -26.99 -4.15 0.47
C LEU A 172 -27.85 -3.15 1.25
N ARG A 173 -27.21 -2.44 2.16
CA ARG A 173 -27.82 -1.39 2.99
C ARG A 173 -27.09 -0.08 2.72
N THR A 174 -27.85 0.93 2.31
CA THR A 174 -27.30 2.28 2.13
C THR A 174 -26.92 2.88 3.48
N ASP A 175 -25.81 3.61 3.49
CA ASP A 175 -25.32 4.32 4.67
C ASP A 175 -24.62 5.61 4.28
N SER A 176 -25.23 6.74 4.60
CA SER A 176 -24.70 8.07 4.27
C SER A 176 -23.33 8.34 4.88
N THR A 177 -22.97 7.69 5.99
CA THR A 177 -21.67 7.87 6.65
C THR A 177 -20.52 7.27 5.85
N LEU A 178 -20.79 6.36 4.89
CA LEU A 178 -19.79 5.84 3.96
C LEU A 178 -19.32 6.89 2.96
N LYS A 179 -20.09 7.94 2.69
CA LYS A 179 -19.75 8.95 1.68
C LYS A 179 -18.37 9.56 1.91
N ILE A 180 -18.10 10.02 3.13
CA ILE A 180 -16.83 10.66 3.48
C ILE A 180 -15.67 9.66 3.39
N VAL A 181 -15.90 8.41 3.79
CA VAL A 181 -14.91 7.32 3.71
C VAL A 181 -14.55 7.04 2.25
N VAL A 182 -15.56 6.87 1.40
CA VAL A 182 -15.41 6.62 -0.04
C VAL A 182 -14.70 7.78 -0.73
N GLU A 183 -15.08 9.03 -0.44
CA GLU A 183 -14.42 10.22 -0.95
C GLU A 183 -12.93 10.25 -0.57
N MET A 184 -12.59 9.94 0.68
CA MET A 184 -11.20 9.90 1.13
C MET A 184 -10.39 8.78 0.45
N ILE A 185 -10.99 7.60 0.26
CA ILE A 185 -10.38 6.50 -0.49
C ILE A 185 -10.06 6.95 -1.93
N ASP A 186 -11.00 7.63 -2.58
CA ASP A 186 -10.82 8.12 -3.96
C ASP A 186 -9.73 9.19 -4.06
N ILE A 187 -9.72 10.13 -3.12
CA ILE A 187 -8.68 11.16 -3.01
C ILE A 187 -7.30 10.52 -2.88
N LYS A 188 -7.13 9.60 -1.93
CA LYS A 188 -5.85 8.94 -1.67
C LYS A 188 -5.40 8.05 -2.83
N ASN A 189 -6.33 7.36 -3.48
CA ASN A 189 -6.03 6.59 -4.69
C ASN A 189 -5.60 7.48 -5.86
N TYR A 190 -6.22 8.65 -6.01
CA TYR A 190 -5.81 9.61 -7.04
C TYR A 190 -4.40 10.14 -6.77
N ILE A 191 -4.13 10.59 -5.54
CA ILE A 191 -2.79 11.01 -5.09
C ILE A 191 -1.77 9.91 -5.33
N LEU A 192 -2.08 8.66 -4.95
CA LEU A 192 -1.23 7.50 -5.16
C LEU A 192 -0.89 7.28 -6.64
N ASN A 193 -1.85 7.45 -7.54
CA ASN A 193 -1.59 7.33 -8.98
C ASN A 193 -0.70 8.49 -9.47
N PHE A 194 -1.06 9.73 -9.13
CA PHE A 194 -0.34 10.93 -9.52
C PHE A 194 1.14 10.92 -9.10
N GLN A 195 1.44 10.57 -7.84
CA GLN A 195 2.82 10.51 -7.38
C GLN A 195 3.62 9.39 -8.05
N HIS A 196 2.96 8.28 -8.39
CA HIS A 196 3.63 7.13 -8.98
C HIS A 196 4.13 7.40 -10.40
N ASP A 197 3.55 8.37 -11.10
CA ASP A 197 3.97 8.76 -12.44
C ASP A 197 5.43 9.22 -12.46
N PHE A 198 5.99 9.65 -11.32
CA PHE A 198 7.43 9.92 -11.17
C PHE A 198 8.31 8.74 -11.63
N ILE A 199 7.91 7.50 -11.33
CA ILE A 199 8.65 6.29 -11.74
C ILE A 199 8.59 6.12 -13.26
N GLY A 200 7.41 6.31 -13.86
CA GLY A 200 7.23 6.23 -15.31
C GLY A 200 8.05 7.29 -16.05
N ILE A 201 7.95 8.54 -15.61
CA ILE A 201 8.72 9.68 -16.14
C ILE A 201 10.22 9.41 -16.03
N THR A 202 10.69 8.91 -14.89
CA THR A 202 12.12 8.61 -14.68
C THR A 202 12.57 7.46 -15.58
N LYS A 203 11.76 6.40 -15.71
CA LYS A 203 12.06 5.25 -16.56
C LYS A 203 12.19 5.67 -18.02
N GLU A 204 11.32 6.54 -18.50
CA GLU A 204 11.40 7.11 -19.85
C GLU A 204 12.69 7.92 -20.03
N LYS A 205 12.98 8.83 -19.11
CA LYS A 205 14.21 9.66 -19.12
C LYS A 205 15.50 8.82 -19.11
N LEU A 206 15.51 7.68 -18.42
CA LEU A 206 16.68 6.80 -18.29
C LEU A 206 16.67 5.59 -19.23
N SER A 207 15.69 5.49 -20.13
CA SER A 207 15.47 4.31 -20.98
C SER A 207 16.69 3.93 -21.82
N TYR A 208 17.32 4.90 -22.48
CA TYR A 208 18.53 4.66 -23.28
C TYR A 208 19.69 4.12 -22.44
N LEU A 209 19.91 4.72 -21.26
CA LEU A 209 20.96 4.28 -20.34
C LEU A 209 20.67 2.88 -19.78
N LEU A 210 19.42 2.59 -19.43
CA LEU A 210 18.99 1.26 -19.00
C LEU A 210 19.27 0.20 -20.06
N GLN A 211 18.90 0.48 -21.32
CA GLN A 211 19.13 -0.43 -22.45
C GLN A 211 20.63 -0.70 -22.63
N GLN A 212 21.46 0.35 -22.61
CA GLN A 212 22.91 0.20 -22.73
C GLN A 212 23.51 -0.68 -21.62
N VAL A 213 23.10 -0.51 -20.36
CA VAL A 213 23.63 -1.31 -19.24
C VAL A 213 23.19 -2.78 -19.33
N ILE A 214 21.99 -3.06 -19.86
CA ILE A 214 21.52 -4.42 -20.13
C ILE A 214 22.40 -5.10 -21.17
N ASP A 215 22.61 -4.41 -22.29
CA ASP A 215 23.32 -4.95 -23.46
C ASP A 215 24.81 -5.22 -23.14
N GLU A 216 25.43 -4.35 -22.36
CA GLU A 216 26.87 -4.42 -22.05
C GLU A 216 27.20 -5.28 -20.80
N GLN A 217 26.20 -5.85 -20.12
CA GLN A 217 26.33 -6.63 -18.86
C GLN A 217 27.21 -5.96 -17.78
N LYS A 218 27.32 -4.63 -17.76
CA LYS A 218 28.22 -3.91 -16.86
C LYS A 218 27.86 -4.16 -15.40
N ILE A 219 28.88 -4.48 -14.58
CA ILE A 219 28.77 -4.58 -13.12
C ILE A 219 29.19 -3.24 -12.53
N VAL A 220 28.29 -2.58 -11.79
CA VAL A 220 28.63 -1.37 -11.05
C VAL A 220 29.38 -1.75 -9.78
N ARG A 221 30.66 -1.35 -9.69
CA ARG A 221 31.52 -1.60 -8.51
C ARG A 221 31.82 -0.34 -7.68
N ILE A 222 31.46 0.84 -8.17
CA ILE A 222 31.86 2.13 -7.58
C ILE A 222 30.62 2.83 -7.03
N ILE A 223 30.74 3.38 -5.82
CA ILE A 223 29.73 4.26 -5.22
C ILE A 223 29.79 5.62 -5.94
N PRO A 224 28.68 6.11 -6.53
CA PRO A 224 28.68 7.43 -7.17
C PRO A 224 28.89 8.56 -6.17
N ASN A 225 29.57 9.63 -6.58
CA ASN A 225 30.00 10.73 -5.69
C ASN A 225 28.96 11.86 -5.55
N ASP A 226 27.96 11.89 -6.42
CA ASP A 226 26.89 12.90 -6.43
C ASP A 226 25.52 12.24 -6.42
N LEU A 227 24.51 12.97 -5.93
CA LEU A 227 23.16 12.44 -5.74
C LEU A 227 22.51 11.97 -7.04
N ASP A 228 22.72 12.69 -8.14
CA ASP A 228 22.06 12.37 -9.41
C ASP A 228 22.60 11.08 -10.02
N SER A 229 23.92 10.92 -10.01
CA SER A 229 24.58 9.67 -10.39
C SER A 229 24.21 8.52 -9.45
N PHE A 230 24.13 8.78 -8.13
CA PHE A 230 23.73 7.79 -7.14
C PHE A 230 22.31 7.27 -7.40
N PHE A 231 21.39 8.19 -7.66
CA PHE A 231 20.01 7.90 -8.03
C PHE A 231 19.91 7.07 -9.31
N LYS A 232 20.57 7.49 -10.39
CA LYS A 232 20.61 6.75 -11.66
C LYS A 232 21.10 5.32 -11.46
N VAL A 233 22.18 5.13 -10.70
CA VAL A 233 22.71 3.79 -10.43
C VAL A 233 21.73 2.95 -9.62
N CYS A 234 21.15 3.47 -8.54
CA CYS A 234 20.14 2.73 -7.77
C CYS A 234 18.93 2.38 -8.63
N PHE A 235 18.45 3.31 -9.45
CA PHE A 235 17.33 3.09 -10.36
C PHE A 235 17.62 1.98 -11.38
N ILE A 236 18.82 1.97 -11.97
CA ILE A 236 19.25 0.92 -12.89
C ILE A 236 19.34 -0.43 -12.17
N LEU A 237 19.99 -0.49 -11.00
CA LEU A 237 20.11 -1.72 -10.24
C LEU A 237 18.74 -2.28 -9.84
N ASP A 238 17.81 -1.43 -9.42
CA ASP A 238 16.43 -1.83 -9.08
C ASP A 238 15.70 -2.43 -10.28
N ASN A 239 15.75 -1.77 -11.46
CA ASN A 239 15.12 -2.28 -12.67
C ASN A 239 15.75 -3.59 -13.18
N LEU A 240 17.03 -3.83 -12.88
CA LEU A 240 17.72 -5.08 -13.21
C LEU A 240 17.59 -6.15 -12.12
N ASN A 241 16.89 -5.87 -11.02
CA ASN A 241 16.83 -6.72 -9.82
C ASN A 241 18.23 -7.12 -9.31
N LYS A 242 19.20 -6.20 -9.41
CA LYS A 242 20.57 -6.36 -8.92
C LYS A 242 20.76 -5.64 -7.59
N VAL A 243 21.74 -6.10 -6.81
CA VAL A 243 22.05 -5.54 -5.48
C VAL A 243 23.50 -5.08 -5.46
N PRO A 244 23.80 -3.85 -5.00
CA PRO A 244 25.19 -3.40 -4.89
C PRO A 244 25.94 -4.17 -3.80
N GLN A 245 27.26 -4.31 -3.95
CA GLN A 245 28.12 -4.82 -2.89
C GLN A 245 28.24 -3.78 -1.76
N ASN A 246 28.38 -4.24 -0.52
CA ASN A 246 28.48 -3.39 0.69
C ASN A 246 27.28 -2.45 0.88
N ILE A 247 26.07 -2.98 0.76
CA ILE A 247 24.83 -2.20 0.75
C ILE A 247 24.62 -1.30 1.99
N ASN A 248 25.07 -1.71 3.18
CA ASN A 248 25.01 -0.88 4.39
C ASN A 248 25.84 0.40 4.24
N LEU A 249 27.02 0.32 3.62
CA LEU A 249 27.86 1.49 3.36
C LEU A 249 27.20 2.45 2.38
N TRP A 250 26.58 1.91 1.32
CA TRP A 250 25.81 2.71 0.36
C TRP A 250 24.66 3.45 1.04
N LEU A 251 23.93 2.78 1.91
CA LEU A 251 22.83 3.39 2.65
C LEU A 251 23.32 4.51 3.56
N VAL A 252 24.37 4.27 4.36
CA VAL A 252 24.93 5.31 5.26
C VAL A 252 25.46 6.51 4.46
N TYR A 253 26.14 6.26 3.34
CA TYR A 253 26.62 7.32 2.46
C TYR A 253 25.45 8.11 1.86
N LEU A 254 24.40 7.43 1.37
CA LEU A 254 23.20 8.07 0.86
C LEU A 254 22.54 9.00 1.90
N LEU A 255 22.46 8.56 3.16
CA LEU A 255 21.88 9.34 4.26
C LEU A 255 22.65 10.65 4.54
N SER A 256 23.92 10.74 4.13
CA SER A 256 24.71 11.97 4.22
C SER A 256 24.26 13.07 3.25
N PHE A 257 23.56 12.73 2.16
CA PHE A 257 22.98 13.72 1.23
C PHE A 257 21.77 14.45 1.82
N ILE A 258 21.19 13.95 2.92
CA ILE A 258 20.04 14.56 3.59
C ILE A 258 20.50 15.73 4.47
N SER A 259 20.06 16.93 4.13
CA SER A 259 20.35 18.21 4.79
C SER A 259 19.19 19.20 4.61
N ASP A 260 19.20 20.29 5.37
CA ASP A 260 18.17 21.35 5.28
C ASP A 260 18.11 22.08 3.93
N LYS A 261 19.07 21.82 3.03
CA LYS A 261 19.15 22.44 1.69
C LYS A 261 18.47 21.62 0.60
N ASN A 262 18.03 20.38 0.89
CA ASN A 262 17.42 19.53 -0.12
C ASN A 262 16.08 20.08 -0.59
N THR A 263 15.88 20.05 -1.89
CA THR A 263 14.58 20.31 -2.53
C THR A 263 13.66 19.09 -2.44
N THR A 264 12.40 19.23 -2.84
CA THR A 264 11.49 18.09 -2.99
C THR A 264 12.01 17.06 -4.00
N GLU A 265 12.64 17.50 -5.11
CA GLU A 265 13.27 16.60 -6.08
C GLU A 265 14.42 15.79 -5.46
N ASP A 266 15.30 16.46 -4.72
CA ASP A 266 16.41 15.81 -4.03
C ASP A 266 15.88 14.75 -3.05
N LEU A 267 14.87 15.11 -2.24
CA LEU A 267 14.24 14.17 -1.31
C LEU A 267 13.61 12.98 -2.05
N ALA A 268 12.91 13.19 -3.17
CA ALA A 268 12.34 12.08 -3.93
C ALA A 268 13.43 11.12 -4.45
N LYS A 269 14.55 11.64 -4.97
CA LYS A 269 15.70 10.83 -5.39
C LYS A 269 16.33 10.07 -4.22
N ILE A 270 16.57 10.76 -3.09
CA ILE A 270 17.16 10.15 -1.91
C ILE A 270 16.25 9.06 -1.36
N ILE A 271 14.96 9.34 -1.14
CA ILE A 271 14.02 8.40 -0.53
C ILE A 271 13.76 7.21 -1.44
N TYR A 272 13.73 7.38 -2.77
CA TYR A 272 13.73 6.24 -3.70
C TYR A 272 14.94 5.32 -3.45
N CYS A 273 16.14 5.89 -3.31
CA CYS A 273 17.35 5.11 -3.08
C CYS A 273 17.37 4.49 -1.68
N VAL A 274 16.89 5.20 -0.66
CA VAL A 274 16.77 4.68 0.71
C VAL A 274 15.87 3.47 0.70
N ASP A 275 14.69 3.57 0.11
CA ASP A 275 13.74 2.47 -0.05
C ASP A 275 14.36 1.25 -0.76
N PHE A 276 15.03 1.48 -1.90
CA PHE A 276 15.69 0.43 -2.67
C PHE A 276 16.80 -0.28 -1.87
N LEU A 277 17.67 0.47 -1.19
CA LEU A 277 18.77 -0.10 -0.43
C LEU A 277 18.26 -0.74 0.87
N TYR A 278 17.41 -0.03 1.60
CA TYR A 278 16.81 -0.47 2.85
C TYR A 278 16.11 -1.81 2.66
N SER A 279 15.31 -2.02 1.61
CA SER A 279 14.63 -3.32 1.39
C SER A 279 15.56 -4.55 1.37
N LYS A 280 16.87 -4.35 1.26
CA LYS A 280 17.90 -5.38 1.07
C LYS A 280 19.03 -5.35 2.10
N THR A 281 18.96 -4.47 3.11
CA THR A 281 19.96 -4.44 4.19
C THR A 281 19.41 -5.05 5.47
N ASP A 282 20.28 -5.39 6.42
CA ASP A 282 19.92 -5.54 7.83
C ASP A 282 20.71 -4.48 8.60
N LEU A 283 20.01 -3.63 9.36
CA LEU A 283 20.61 -2.50 10.06
C LEU A 283 21.14 -2.89 11.44
N LYS A 284 22.33 -2.40 11.75
CA LYS A 284 22.86 -2.36 13.12
C LYS A 284 22.27 -1.16 13.86
N GLN A 285 22.36 -1.18 15.20
CA GLN A 285 21.78 -0.14 16.06
C GLN A 285 22.24 1.29 15.71
N ASN A 286 23.52 1.49 15.41
CA ASN A 286 24.04 2.79 15.02
C ASN A 286 23.49 3.25 13.64
N GLU A 287 23.36 2.34 12.68
CA GLU A 287 22.81 2.63 11.35
C GLU A 287 21.31 2.94 11.44
N LEU A 288 20.60 2.18 12.27
CA LEU A 288 19.18 2.38 12.58
C LEU A 288 18.94 3.76 13.18
N LYS A 289 19.73 4.16 14.18
CA LYS A 289 19.62 5.48 14.80
C LYS A 289 19.78 6.61 13.78
N ILE A 290 20.80 6.54 12.92
CA ILE A 290 21.03 7.52 11.86
C ILE A 290 19.83 7.56 10.91
N LEU A 291 19.29 6.40 10.51
CA LEU A 291 18.14 6.34 9.62
C LEU A 291 16.90 7.00 10.25
N VAL A 292 16.61 6.71 11.52
CA VAL A 292 15.48 7.31 12.25
C VAL A 292 15.61 8.84 12.35
N GLU A 293 16.81 9.33 12.70
CA GLU A 293 17.10 10.78 12.72
C GLU A 293 16.86 11.43 11.36
N LYS A 294 17.28 10.78 10.26
CA LYS A 294 17.10 11.29 8.91
C LYS A 294 15.65 11.22 8.42
N ILE A 295 14.89 10.19 8.77
CA ILE A 295 13.45 10.11 8.47
C ILE A 295 12.70 11.28 9.10
N ASN A 296 12.96 11.57 10.38
CA ASN A 296 12.34 12.69 11.07
C ASN A 296 12.70 14.03 10.42
N LEU A 297 13.95 14.20 10.00
CA LEU A 297 14.38 15.38 9.24
C LEU A 297 13.64 15.50 7.91
N CYS A 298 13.48 14.42 7.15
CA CYS A 298 12.75 14.44 5.89
C CYS A 298 11.27 14.83 6.08
N PHE A 299 10.58 14.28 7.09
CA PHE A 299 9.21 14.70 7.41
C PHE A 299 9.13 16.20 7.74
N LYS A 300 10.06 16.71 8.55
CA LYS A 300 10.13 18.13 8.89
C LYS A 300 10.32 19.01 7.65
N LEU A 301 11.21 18.63 6.73
CA LEU A 301 11.43 19.37 5.48
C LEU A 301 10.18 19.37 4.60
N LEU A 302 9.55 18.21 4.42
CA LEU A 302 8.32 18.10 3.63
C LEU A 302 7.19 18.96 4.22
N GLN A 303 7.02 18.97 5.54
CA GLN A 303 6.06 19.83 6.22
C GLN A 303 6.35 21.32 5.99
N ASN A 304 7.63 21.74 6.03
CA ASN A 304 8.01 23.13 5.77
C ASN A 304 7.72 23.57 4.33
N PHE A 305 7.76 22.64 3.37
CA PHE A 305 7.45 22.92 1.97
C PHE A 305 5.95 22.96 1.68
N GLU A 306 5.11 22.39 2.55
CA GLU A 306 3.67 22.29 2.33
C GLU A 306 2.99 23.68 2.34
N GLN A 307 2.16 23.94 1.33
CA GLN A 307 1.40 25.18 1.19
C GLN A 307 -0.08 24.94 1.46
N LYS A 308 -0.78 25.99 1.95
CA LYS A 308 -2.22 25.91 2.27
C LYS A 308 -3.12 25.61 1.08
N ASP A 309 -2.66 25.94 -0.13
CA ASP A 309 -3.37 25.64 -1.38
C ASP A 309 -3.23 24.17 -1.82
N GLY A 310 -2.48 23.37 -1.06
CA GLY A 310 -2.25 21.95 -1.32
C GLY A 310 -1.02 21.66 -2.18
N SER A 311 -0.28 22.69 -2.63
CA SER A 311 0.99 22.53 -3.33
C SER A 311 2.16 22.34 -2.36
N PHE A 312 3.32 21.96 -2.88
CA PHE A 312 4.60 22.00 -2.17
C PHE A 312 5.53 22.99 -2.83
N LYS A 313 6.35 23.69 -2.03
CA LYS A 313 7.32 24.66 -2.51
C LYS A 313 8.65 24.59 -1.78
N SER A 314 9.69 24.15 -2.49
CA SER A 314 11.07 24.08 -1.99
C SER A 314 12.06 24.89 -2.83
N SER A 315 11.73 25.12 -4.11
CA SER A 315 12.55 25.86 -5.07
C SER A 315 11.69 26.81 -5.90
N THR A 316 12.32 27.83 -6.50
CA THR A 316 11.68 28.67 -7.54
C THR A 316 11.81 28.07 -8.93
N ASP A 317 12.67 27.08 -9.11
CA ASP A 317 13.06 26.55 -10.41
C ASP A 317 12.24 25.32 -10.82
N LEU A 318 11.46 24.78 -9.88
CA LEU A 318 10.60 23.62 -10.09
C LEU A 318 9.16 24.04 -10.29
N SER A 319 8.43 23.31 -11.15
CA SER A 319 7.01 23.55 -11.31
C SER A 319 6.26 23.11 -10.04
N PRO A 320 5.19 23.82 -9.61
CA PRO A 320 4.41 23.41 -8.44
C PRO A 320 3.86 21.99 -8.55
N MET A 321 3.56 21.53 -9.77
CA MET A 321 3.06 20.18 -10.02
C MET A 321 4.15 19.12 -9.81
N ASP A 322 5.38 19.40 -10.26
CA ASP A 322 6.52 18.50 -10.05
C ASP A 322 6.93 18.45 -8.59
N GLU A 323 7.02 19.59 -7.91
CA GLU A 323 7.33 19.63 -6.48
C GLU A 323 6.29 18.87 -5.65
N THR A 324 5.00 19.05 -5.97
CA THR A 324 3.92 18.31 -5.32
C THR A 324 4.05 16.81 -5.58
N ARG A 325 4.40 16.39 -6.81
CA ARG A 325 4.61 14.97 -7.13
C ARG A 325 5.76 14.37 -6.33
N TYR A 326 6.90 15.06 -6.27
CA TYR A 326 8.09 14.61 -5.55
C TYR A 326 7.85 14.54 -4.05
N ALA A 327 7.15 15.52 -3.47
CA ALA A 327 6.81 15.52 -2.05
C ALA A 327 5.86 14.36 -1.70
N LEU A 328 4.79 14.16 -2.48
CA LEU A 328 3.84 13.07 -2.26
C LEU A 328 4.49 11.70 -2.42
N PHE A 329 5.40 11.55 -3.39
CA PHE A 329 6.21 10.35 -3.56
C PHE A 329 7.08 10.07 -2.33
N SER A 330 7.73 11.11 -1.80
CA SER A 330 8.58 11.00 -0.61
C SER A 330 7.78 10.64 0.64
N VAL A 331 6.64 11.31 0.90
CA VAL A 331 5.76 11.01 2.03
C VAL A 331 5.28 9.55 1.97
N ASN A 332 4.86 9.10 0.79
CA ASN A 332 4.37 7.75 0.57
C ASN A 332 5.40 6.66 0.98
N LEU A 333 6.68 6.85 0.64
CA LEU A 333 7.74 5.90 0.98
C LEU A 333 8.24 6.06 2.43
N LEU A 334 8.29 7.29 2.95
CA LEU A 334 8.67 7.53 4.35
C LEU A 334 7.66 6.93 5.33
N GLU A 335 6.37 6.98 5.01
CA GLU A 335 5.33 6.32 5.80
C GLU A 335 5.49 4.79 5.80
N ASP A 336 5.83 4.19 4.65
CA ASP A 336 6.13 2.76 4.55
C ASP A 336 7.34 2.39 5.41
N LEU A 337 8.41 3.19 5.30
CA LEU A 337 9.65 2.99 6.04
C LEU A 337 9.45 3.11 7.55
N THR A 338 8.66 4.10 7.97
CA THR A 338 8.29 4.30 9.36
C THR A 338 7.62 3.06 9.94
N GLN A 339 6.63 2.51 9.23
CA GLN A 339 5.93 1.32 9.72
C GLN A 339 6.79 0.06 9.73
N ASP A 340 7.63 -0.13 8.71
CA ASP A 340 8.55 -1.27 8.66
C ASP A 340 9.56 -1.22 9.83
N LEU A 341 10.08 -0.03 10.15
CA LEU A 341 10.98 0.19 11.29
C LEU A 341 10.32 -0.10 12.64
N ILE A 342 9.11 0.43 12.88
CA ILE A 342 8.34 0.15 14.11
C ILE A 342 8.10 -1.36 14.25
N PHE A 343 7.74 -2.03 13.14
CA PHE A 343 7.41 -3.44 13.18
C PHE A 343 8.62 -4.36 13.37
N TYR A 344 9.66 -4.21 12.54
CA TYR A 344 10.81 -5.13 12.51
C TYR A 344 11.93 -4.74 13.49
N TYR A 345 12.13 -3.45 13.71
CA TYR A 345 13.20 -2.93 14.55
C TYR A 345 12.72 -2.46 15.93
N LYS A 346 11.41 -2.42 16.17
CA LYS A 346 10.82 -1.98 17.44
C LYS A 346 11.29 -0.57 17.84
N VAL A 347 11.33 0.32 16.85
CA VAL A 347 11.68 1.73 17.03
C VAL A 347 10.49 2.43 17.69
N ASP A 348 10.70 2.97 18.89
CA ASP A 348 9.65 3.64 19.67
C ASP A 348 9.66 5.16 19.45
N GLU A 349 10.72 5.72 18.86
CA GLU A 349 10.86 7.14 18.53
C GLU A 349 9.99 7.58 17.34
N LEU A 350 9.42 6.63 16.60
CA LEU A 350 8.57 6.88 15.45
C LEU A 350 7.11 6.60 15.80
N ASN A 351 6.22 7.49 15.34
CA ASN A 351 4.79 7.32 15.53
C ASN A 351 4.20 6.37 14.48
N PRO A 352 3.31 5.43 14.87
CA PRO A 352 2.63 4.56 13.92
C PRO A 352 1.81 5.32 12.86
N VAL A 353 1.92 4.88 11.61
CA VAL A 353 1.11 5.38 10.48
C VAL A 353 -0.21 4.62 10.39
N THR A 354 -1.25 5.18 11.00
CA THR A 354 -2.61 4.60 11.01
C THR A 354 -3.39 4.82 9.70
N LYS A 355 -3.00 5.81 8.88
CA LYS A 355 -3.61 6.10 7.58
C LYS A 355 -2.52 6.50 6.57
N ILE A 356 -2.61 6.04 5.32
CA ILE A 356 -1.68 6.49 4.27
C ILE A 356 -1.96 7.95 3.94
N TYR A 357 -0.92 8.73 3.68
CA TYR A 357 -0.94 10.18 3.53
C TYR A 357 -1.47 10.90 4.77
N GLN A 358 -1.28 10.34 5.98
CA GLN A 358 -1.63 11.04 7.21
C GLN A 358 -0.71 12.25 7.48
N ASN A 359 0.50 12.25 6.88
CA ASN A 359 1.45 13.35 7.01
C ASN A 359 1.23 14.46 5.97
N ILE A 360 0.10 14.46 5.25
CA ILE A 360 -0.31 15.54 4.33
C ILE A 360 -1.41 16.37 5.01
N SER A 361 -1.10 17.61 5.39
CA SER A 361 -2.01 18.47 6.14
C SER A 361 -3.22 18.91 5.31
N TYR A 362 -3.01 19.21 4.02
CA TYR A 362 -4.04 19.78 3.14
C TYR A 362 -4.49 18.82 2.03
N ILE A 363 -4.67 17.53 2.35
CA ILE A 363 -4.92 16.46 1.38
C ILE A 363 -6.07 16.74 0.38
N ASN A 364 -7.16 17.37 0.84
CA ASN A 364 -8.29 17.75 -0.02
C ASN A 364 -7.92 18.86 -1.01
N ASN A 365 -7.10 19.82 -0.59
CA ASN A 365 -6.63 20.90 -1.46
C ASN A 365 -5.60 20.36 -2.45
N THR A 366 -4.70 19.49 -1.99
CA THR A 366 -3.75 18.79 -2.86
C THR A 366 -4.49 18.03 -3.95
N TYR A 367 -5.52 17.25 -3.61
CA TYR A 367 -6.36 16.57 -4.60
C TYR A 367 -7.00 17.52 -5.61
N LYS A 368 -7.58 18.63 -5.15
CA LYS A 368 -8.17 19.65 -6.03
C LYS A 368 -7.14 20.30 -6.95
N LEU A 369 -5.90 20.47 -6.48
CA LEU A 369 -4.81 21.03 -7.27
C LEU A 369 -4.39 20.08 -8.39
N ILE A 370 -4.11 18.81 -8.06
CA ILE A 370 -3.55 17.84 -9.01
C ILE A 370 -4.58 17.28 -10.00
N LYS A 371 -5.88 17.48 -9.72
CA LYS A 371 -6.98 17.07 -10.62
C LYS A 371 -7.28 18.10 -11.71
N LYS A 372 -6.88 19.36 -11.51
CA LYS A 372 -7.00 20.42 -12.53
C LYS A 372 -6.09 20.10 -13.70
#